data_AF-A0A0P1A8C9-F1
#
_entry.id   AF-A0A0P1A8C9-F1
#
_cell.length_a   1.000
_cell.length_b   1.000
_cell.length_c   1.000
_cell.angle_alpha   90.00
_cell.angle_beta   90.00
_cell.angle_gamma   90.00
#
_symmetry.space_group_name_H-M   'P 1'
#
loop_
_entity.id
_entity.type
_entity.pdbx_description
1 polymer ?
#
loop_
_entity_poly.entity_id
_entity_poly.type
_entity_poly.pdbx_seq_one_letter_code
_entity_poly.pdbx_strand_id
1 'polypeptide(L)'
;MVSYKRTMAQRHGRILTMDPSSELLEERGASVVSGEEAGLLSRFVSHFNLSNIVKKIASSKAMMFFIPHIYLRNASDKEAAAYKLFQKAHVDKVKTNLFESDEYYKWSGYFEKAFPNDYNLRGELMVSVLTKHGQDILINSIPSANLNGYELNISIGVEDALINFLANAKSVQNTKNFADRLDDALFKLSNNLQKADAISKEIGERIEGKLLFEPISSKNNNLVDDNTIQPVLSSQQNGRRMPHIYLRDVSEKQGAALILLKNAHVDKVKRDLFSSQEFQTWSKYFADAFPDNPKVGASLMVDALWKVDKLTLIYSIKTAEVVNGKLAFSDDFKGALLEKLAWYRKTKGFESETKLLEDSLFYLSHKLKRGDDNSRSIGELLEGELYVESISSDMEIADRFEFPSVQKWYFSLPKQEGKSAASVLLFKLEEQGLNYNDIGYAVANAKTKTTMAIMKELVDYIMQVQMDTSHLKKAIIGQSSNFSWWVMDAAKLKADVAISNGLKQTLNIVSLANEWLTIAFLLEKMAAVILLKISGFEAAAFEIAVSRSRS
;
A
#
# COMPACT_ATOMS: atom_id res chain seq x y z
N MET A 1 36.34 4.81 15.73
CA MET A 1 35.72 4.66 14.39
C MET A 1 35.27 3.22 14.24
N VAL A 2 33.99 2.95 14.52
CA VAL A 2 33.43 1.59 14.66
C VAL A 2 32.56 1.30 13.43
N SER A 3 32.90 0.21 12.75
CA SER A 3 32.24 -0.31 11.55
C SER A 3 30.92 -0.99 11.91
N TYR A 4 29.81 -0.50 11.34
CA TYR A 4 28.48 -1.14 11.46
C TYR A 4 28.40 -2.33 10.50
N LYS A 5 28.48 -3.55 11.06
CA LYS A 5 28.14 -4.80 10.38
C LYS A 5 26.62 -4.96 10.31
N ARG A 6 26.12 -5.20 9.09
CA ARG A 6 24.79 -5.76 8.81
C ARG A 6 24.67 -7.16 9.42
N THR A 7 23.67 -7.36 10.27
CA THR A 7 23.15 -8.68 10.64
C THR A 7 21.70 -8.72 10.20
N MET A 8 21.40 -9.40 9.09
CA MET A 8 20.03 -9.78 8.75
C MET A 8 19.65 -11.00 9.60
N ALA A 9 18.67 -10.82 10.48
CA ALA A 9 18.05 -11.91 11.21
C ALA A 9 17.05 -12.63 10.29
N GLN A 10 17.34 -13.89 9.97
CA GLN A 10 16.34 -14.85 9.52
C GLN A 10 15.34 -15.09 10.67
N ARG A 11 14.09 -14.65 10.51
CA ARG A 11 12.96 -15.17 11.28
C ARG A 11 12.04 -15.93 10.32
N HIS A 12 11.99 -17.23 10.53
CA HIS A 12 11.02 -18.13 9.89
C HIS A 12 9.60 -17.73 10.28
N GLY A 13 8.80 -17.36 9.29
CA GLY A 13 7.35 -17.34 9.41
C GLY A 13 6.82 -18.76 9.44
N ARG A 14 6.30 -19.19 10.59
CA ARG A 14 5.40 -20.36 10.67
C ARG A 14 4.10 -19.98 9.99
N ILE A 15 3.88 -20.55 8.83
CA ILE A 15 2.57 -20.61 8.17
C ILE A 15 1.79 -21.72 8.87
N LEU A 16 0.75 -21.36 9.62
CA LEU A 16 -0.26 -22.32 10.07
C LEU A 16 -1.28 -22.47 8.95
N THR A 17 -1.12 -23.54 8.18
CA THR A 17 -2.17 -24.12 7.34
C THR A 17 -3.23 -24.74 8.26
N MET A 18 -4.44 -24.19 8.28
CA MET A 18 -5.60 -24.89 8.82
C MET A 18 -6.30 -25.63 7.70
N ASP A 19 -6.24 -26.95 7.80
CA ASP A 19 -7.00 -27.91 7.01
C ASP A 19 -8.41 -28.05 7.61
N PRO A 20 -9.49 -28.04 6.80
CA PRO A 20 -10.83 -28.27 7.28
C PRO A 20 -11.23 -29.73 7.05
N SER A 21 -11.50 -30.49 8.13
CA SER A 21 -12.46 -31.62 8.22
C SER A 21 -11.98 -32.75 9.14
N SER A 22 -12.95 -33.43 9.78
CA SER A 22 -12.85 -34.57 10.71
C SER A 22 -12.57 -34.14 12.17
N GLU A 23 -13.31 -34.47 13.22
CA GLU A 23 -14.29 -35.54 13.46
C GLU A 23 -14.96 -35.32 14.84
N LEU A 24 -16.09 -36.00 15.09
CA LEU A 24 -16.65 -36.47 16.38
C LEU A 24 -17.22 -35.43 17.38
N LEU A 25 -18.53 -35.33 17.64
CA LEU A 25 -19.47 -36.28 18.31
C LEU A 25 -18.97 -36.79 19.68
N GLU A 26 -19.34 -36.08 20.74
CA GLU A 26 -19.80 -36.53 22.08
C GLU A 26 -19.82 -35.30 23.02
N GLU A 27 -20.99 -34.71 23.28
CA GLU A 27 -21.86 -34.97 24.45
C GLU A 27 -21.24 -34.58 25.81
N ARG A 28 -21.68 -33.44 26.38
CA ARG A 28 -22.28 -33.38 27.73
C ARG A 28 -22.82 -32.00 28.07
N GLY A 29 -24.01 -32.03 28.66
CA GLY A 29 -24.86 -30.90 28.92
C GLY A 29 -24.38 -29.93 30.00
N ALA A 30 -24.80 -28.68 29.85
CA ALA A 30 -25.15 -27.81 30.96
C ALA A 30 -26.10 -26.69 30.46
N SER A 31 -27.35 -26.76 30.92
CA SER A 31 -28.20 -25.61 31.31
C SER A 31 -28.33 -24.42 30.33
N VAL A 32 -29.17 -24.58 29.30
CA VAL A 32 -29.85 -23.46 28.64
C VAL A 32 -31.16 -23.20 29.37
N VAL A 33 -31.20 -22.16 30.19
CA VAL A 33 -32.44 -21.49 30.62
C VAL A 33 -32.17 -19.99 30.57
N SER A 34 -32.65 -19.34 29.49
CA SER A 34 -33.12 -17.93 29.41
C SER A 34 -33.03 -17.28 28.00
N GLY A 35 -32.81 -18.04 26.92
CA GLY A 35 -32.59 -17.46 25.57
C GLY A 35 -33.81 -17.38 24.63
N GLU A 36 -34.91 -18.08 24.90
CA GLU A 36 -35.95 -18.29 23.89
C GLU A 36 -37.00 -17.16 23.81
N GLU A 37 -37.27 -16.44 24.90
CA GLU A 37 -38.31 -15.40 24.91
C GLU A 37 -37.91 -14.12 24.14
N ALA A 38 -36.61 -13.77 24.14
CA ALA A 38 -36.11 -12.63 23.37
C ALA A 38 -36.04 -12.92 21.85
N GLY A 39 -35.82 -14.17 21.47
CA GLY A 39 -35.75 -14.61 20.07
C GLY A 39 -37.12 -14.62 19.37
N LEU A 40 -38.18 -15.01 20.09
CA LEU A 40 -39.54 -15.03 19.56
C LEU A 40 -40.09 -13.62 19.30
N LEU A 41 -39.91 -12.67 20.22
CA LEU A 41 -40.34 -11.28 20.02
C LEU A 41 -39.56 -10.60 18.88
N SER A 42 -38.26 -10.85 18.76
CA SER A 42 -37.45 -10.28 17.68
C SER A 42 -37.84 -10.81 16.29
N ARG A 43 -38.17 -12.10 16.17
CA ARG A 43 -38.67 -12.70 14.92
C ARG A 43 -40.10 -12.28 14.61
N PHE A 44 -40.93 -12.03 15.62
CA PHE A 44 -42.29 -11.52 15.44
C PHE A 44 -42.29 -10.08 14.90
N VAL A 45 -41.34 -9.24 15.33
CA VAL A 45 -41.28 -7.82 14.91
C VAL A 45 -40.69 -7.65 13.50
N SER A 46 -39.84 -8.56 13.02
CA SER A 46 -39.16 -8.41 11.70
C SER A 46 -40.06 -8.71 10.49
N HIS A 47 -41.22 -9.36 10.67
CA HIS A 47 -42.13 -9.69 9.57
C HIS A 47 -43.34 -8.77 9.43
N PHE A 48 -43.56 -7.84 10.36
CA PHE A 48 -44.60 -6.84 10.20
C PHE A 48 -44.04 -5.63 9.46
N ASN A 49 -44.65 -5.30 8.31
CA ASN A 49 -44.56 -3.97 7.73
C ASN A 49 -45.17 -3.01 8.76
N LEU A 50 -44.32 -2.45 9.62
CA LEU A 50 -44.68 -1.82 10.89
C LEU A 50 -45.68 -0.69 10.66
N SER A 51 -46.96 -0.99 10.90
CA SER A 51 -48.04 -0.03 10.83
C SER A 51 -47.75 1.14 11.76
N ASN A 52 -48.29 2.32 11.45
CA ASN A 52 -48.13 3.53 12.26
C ASN A 52 -48.50 3.32 13.74
N ILE A 53 -49.36 2.34 14.03
CA ILE A 53 -49.76 1.96 15.40
C ILE A 53 -48.58 1.33 16.15
N VAL A 54 -47.85 0.39 15.54
CA VAL A 54 -46.70 -0.24 16.22
C VAL A 54 -45.57 0.77 16.41
N LYS A 55 -45.36 1.70 15.47
CA LYS A 55 -44.40 2.81 15.67
C LYS A 55 -44.81 3.73 16.83
N LYS A 56 -46.11 4.03 16.98
CA LYS A 56 -46.63 4.82 18.13
C LYS A 56 -46.46 4.08 19.46
N ILE A 57 -46.71 2.77 19.50
CA ILE A 57 -46.50 1.95 20.72
C ILE A 57 -45.00 1.85 21.04
N ALA A 58 -44.17 1.61 20.03
CA ALA A 58 -42.72 1.50 20.17
C ALA A 58 -42.08 2.80 20.65
N SER A 59 -42.63 3.96 20.29
CA SER A 59 -42.18 5.29 20.75
C SER A 59 -42.88 5.77 22.04
N SER A 60 -43.65 4.92 22.71
CA SER A 60 -44.33 5.30 23.95
C SER A 60 -43.39 5.38 25.15
N LYS A 61 -43.78 6.15 26.18
CA LYS A 61 -43.05 6.24 27.45
C LYS A 61 -42.95 4.89 28.15
N ALA A 62 -43.96 4.01 28.02
CA ALA A 62 -43.90 2.66 28.56
C ALA A 62 -42.76 1.86 27.92
N MET A 63 -42.59 1.97 26.60
CA MET A 63 -41.55 1.24 25.89
C MET A 63 -40.13 1.68 26.27
N MET A 64 -39.95 2.96 26.60
CA MET A 64 -38.71 3.47 27.19
C MET A 64 -38.34 2.75 28.49
N PHE A 65 -39.31 2.24 29.26
CA PHE A 65 -39.03 1.49 30.48
C PHE A 65 -38.63 0.05 30.24
N PHE A 66 -39.37 -0.65 29.39
CA PHE A 66 -39.18 -2.09 29.19
C PHE A 66 -38.11 -2.41 28.15
N ILE A 67 -38.08 -1.68 27.03
CA ILE A 67 -37.15 -1.94 25.92
C ILE A 67 -36.55 -0.62 25.39
N PRO A 68 -35.61 0.00 26.14
CA PRO A 68 -35.03 1.31 25.83
C PRO A 68 -34.50 1.47 24.39
N HIS A 69 -33.89 0.42 23.84
CA HIS A 69 -33.31 0.47 22.50
C HIS A 69 -34.38 0.44 21.38
N ILE A 70 -35.51 -0.25 21.59
CA ILE A 70 -36.66 -0.19 20.66
C ILE A 70 -37.29 1.20 20.69
N TYR A 71 -37.40 1.79 21.89
CA TYR A 71 -37.87 3.16 22.06
C TYR A 71 -37.00 4.15 21.29
N LEU A 72 -35.68 4.09 21.48
CA LEU A 72 -34.74 4.96 20.79
C LEU A 72 -34.79 4.79 19.25
N ARG A 73 -34.84 3.55 18.76
CA ARG A 73 -34.91 3.25 17.33
C ARG A 73 -36.14 3.85 16.64
N ASN A 74 -37.29 3.83 17.32
CA ASN A 74 -38.59 4.21 16.74
C ASN A 74 -39.05 5.62 17.11
N ALA A 75 -38.31 6.36 17.94
CA ALA A 75 -38.64 7.73 18.28
C ALA A 75 -38.63 8.63 17.03
N SER A 76 -39.63 9.51 16.92
CA SER A 76 -39.69 10.56 15.91
C SER A 76 -38.58 11.59 16.12
N ASP A 77 -38.35 11.95 17.38
CA ASP A 77 -37.21 12.75 17.83
C ASP A 77 -36.23 11.85 18.61
N LYS A 78 -35.19 11.40 17.91
CA LYS A 78 -34.18 10.50 18.46
C LYS A 78 -33.29 11.19 19.49
N GLU A 79 -33.08 12.49 19.37
CA GLU A 79 -32.23 13.24 20.29
C GLU A 79 -32.94 13.43 21.64
N ALA A 80 -34.20 13.84 21.62
CA ALA A 80 -35.00 13.91 22.84
C ALA A 80 -35.19 12.54 23.51
N ALA A 81 -35.33 11.48 22.72
CA ALA A 81 -35.37 10.11 23.23
C ALA A 81 -34.03 9.70 23.86
N ALA A 82 -32.91 10.01 23.21
CA ALA A 82 -31.57 9.76 23.72
C ALA A 82 -31.33 10.47 25.07
N TYR A 83 -31.77 11.72 25.22
CA TYR A 83 -31.67 12.46 26.48
C TYR A 83 -32.53 11.87 27.60
N LYS A 84 -33.75 11.42 27.31
CA LYS A 84 -34.56 10.70 28.31
C LYS A 84 -33.88 9.42 28.78
N LEU A 85 -33.21 8.71 27.87
CA LEU A 85 -32.42 7.53 28.21
C LEU A 85 -31.16 7.87 29.00
N PHE A 86 -30.55 9.02 28.74
CA PHE A 86 -29.41 9.56 29.51
C PHE A 86 -29.80 9.76 30.98
N GLN A 87 -30.93 10.41 31.24
CA GLN A 87 -31.48 10.58 32.58
C GLN A 87 -31.89 9.25 33.24
N LYS A 88 -32.50 8.35 32.46
CA LYS A 88 -32.92 7.02 32.93
C LYS A 88 -31.73 6.15 33.35
N ALA A 89 -30.62 6.25 32.62
CA ALA A 89 -29.38 5.57 32.95
C ALA A 89 -28.60 6.27 34.07
N HIS A 90 -29.05 7.44 34.54
CA HIS A 90 -28.42 8.26 35.57
C HIS A 90 -27.06 8.85 35.17
N VAL A 91 -26.80 8.97 33.87
CA VAL A 91 -25.58 9.59 33.36
C VAL A 91 -25.50 11.07 33.73
N ASP A 92 -26.66 11.72 33.88
CA ASP A 92 -26.81 13.10 34.37
C ASP A 92 -26.31 13.32 35.80
N LYS A 93 -26.16 12.23 36.58
CA LYS A 93 -25.70 12.27 37.97
C LYS A 93 -24.22 11.94 38.13
N VAL A 94 -23.56 11.47 37.07
CA VAL A 94 -22.12 11.21 37.07
C VAL A 94 -21.41 12.55 37.24
N LYS A 95 -20.29 12.59 37.96
CA LYS A 95 -19.52 13.84 38.21
C LYS A 95 -18.11 13.81 37.64
N THR A 96 -17.54 12.62 37.49
CA THR A 96 -16.16 12.37 37.07
C THR A 96 -16.09 11.07 36.30
N ASN A 97 -15.08 10.93 35.44
CA ASN A 97 -14.76 9.71 34.68
C ASN A 97 -15.98 9.13 33.94
N LEU A 98 -16.71 9.98 33.23
CA LEU A 98 -17.92 9.61 32.50
C LEU A 98 -17.74 8.31 31.69
N PHE A 99 -16.65 8.21 30.93
CA PHE A 99 -16.41 7.08 30.01
C PHE A 99 -16.08 5.76 30.70
N GLU A 100 -15.80 5.77 32.00
CA GLU A 100 -15.54 4.59 32.82
C GLU A 100 -16.74 4.20 33.70
N SER A 101 -17.82 5.00 33.68
CA SER A 101 -18.95 4.81 34.59
C SER A 101 -19.92 3.74 34.08
N ASP A 102 -20.48 2.95 34.99
CA ASP A 102 -21.50 1.94 34.68
C ASP A 102 -22.74 2.57 34.03
N GLU A 103 -23.10 3.79 34.44
CA GLU A 103 -24.19 4.57 33.85
C GLU A 103 -23.94 4.85 32.37
N TYR A 104 -22.71 5.25 32.02
CA TYR A 104 -22.34 5.51 30.63
C TYR A 104 -22.39 4.22 29.81
N TYR A 105 -21.81 3.11 30.28
CA TYR A 105 -21.88 1.83 29.57
C TYR A 105 -23.32 1.33 29.39
N LYS A 106 -24.16 1.51 30.41
CA LYS A 106 -25.58 1.18 30.32
C LYS A 106 -26.29 2.04 29.28
N TRP A 107 -25.99 3.34 29.23
CA TRP A 107 -26.58 4.27 28.28
C TRP A 107 -26.09 4.02 26.84
N SER A 108 -24.78 3.86 26.62
CA SER A 108 -24.19 3.55 25.31
C SER A 108 -24.71 2.21 24.77
N GLY A 109 -24.88 1.21 25.64
CA GLY A 109 -25.47 -0.08 25.28
C GLY A 109 -26.91 0.00 24.74
N TYR A 110 -27.65 1.08 25.02
CA TYR A 110 -28.94 1.32 24.37
C TYR A 110 -28.79 1.71 22.90
N PHE A 111 -27.76 2.48 22.54
CA PHE A 111 -27.48 2.87 21.16
C PHE A 111 -26.94 1.70 20.34
N GLU A 112 -26.08 0.86 20.95
CA GLU A 112 -25.55 -0.34 20.31
C GLU A 112 -26.67 -1.28 19.87
N LYS A 113 -27.63 -1.53 20.77
CA LYS A 113 -28.80 -2.35 20.48
C LYS A 113 -29.77 -1.65 19.52
N ALA A 114 -29.91 -0.33 19.59
CA ALA A 114 -30.82 0.42 18.72
C ALA A 114 -30.30 0.50 17.27
N PHE A 115 -29.00 0.65 17.08
CA PHE A 115 -28.40 0.95 15.77
C PHE A 115 -27.18 0.06 15.48
N PRO A 116 -27.31 -1.29 15.50
CA PRO A 116 -26.18 -2.24 15.49
C PRO A 116 -25.20 -2.10 14.30
N ASN A 117 -25.61 -1.44 13.22
CA ASN A 117 -24.81 -1.27 12.01
C ASN A 117 -24.52 0.20 11.65
N ASP A 118 -24.91 1.16 12.49
CA ASP A 118 -24.76 2.60 12.20
C ASP A 118 -24.02 3.33 13.32
N TYR A 119 -22.69 3.14 13.36
CA TYR A 119 -21.82 3.68 14.40
C TYR A 119 -21.76 5.22 14.40
N ASN A 120 -21.88 5.83 13.23
CA ASN A 120 -21.86 7.29 13.08
C ASN A 120 -23.09 7.90 13.73
N LEU A 121 -24.29 7.39 13.42
CA LEU A 121 -25.52 7.87 14.05
C LEU A 121 -25.51 7.71 15.57
N ARG A 122 -24.94 6.62 16.10
CA ARG A 122 -24.76 6.46 17.56
C ARG A 122 -23.91 7.58 18.14
N GLY A 123 -22.73 7.79 17.56
CA GLY A 123 -21.79 8.83 17.99
C GLY A 123 -22.42 10.22 17.96
N GLU A 124 -23.06 10.57 16.84
CA GLU A 124 -23.73 11.86 16.65
C GLU A 124 -24.82 12.13 17.69
N LEU A 125 -25.70 11.15 17.95
CA LEU A 125 -26.76 11.30 18.95
C LEU A 125 -26.19 11.39 20.36
N MET A 126 -25.18 10.58 20.70
CA MET A 126 -24.53 10.63 22.02
C MET A 126 -23.84 11.98 22.25
N VAL A 127 -23.07 12.46 21.28
CA VAL A 127 -22.39 13.76 21.34
C VAL A 127 -23.41 14.89 21.41
N SER A 128 -24.51 14.84 20.65
CA SER A 128 -25.56 15.87 20.74
C SER A 128 -26.13 15.98 22.16
N VAL A 129 -26.42 14.85 22.82
CA VAL A 129 -26.89 14.86 24.21
C VAL A 129 -25.82 15.38 25.18
N LEU A 130 -24.59 14.90 25.07
CA LEU A 130 -23.50 15.31 25.97
C LEU A 130 -23.15 16.79 25.83
N THR A 131 -23.14 17.31 24.60
CA THR A 131 -22.87 18.73 24.33
C THR A 131 -24.00 19.65 24.74
N LYS A 132 -25.25 19.19 24.84
CA LYS A 132 -26.39 20.00 25.32
C LYS A 132 -26.60 19.93 26.82
N HIS A 133 -26.34 18.78 27.44
CA HIS A 133 -26.76 18.51 28.82
C HIS A 133 -25.63 18.08 29.76
N GLY A 134 -24.42 17.87 29.25
CA GLY A 134 -23.28 17.35 30.00
C GLY A 134 -21.95 17.96 29.57
N GLN A 135 -21.91 19.25 29.22
CA GLN A 135 -20.69 19.89 28.71
C GLN A 135 -19.51 19.75 29.67
N ASP A 136 -19.67 20.18 30.93
CA ASP A 136 -18.57 20.18 31.88
C ASP A 136 -18.09 18.77 32.22
N ILE A 137 -19.01 17.83 32.38
CA ILE A 137 -18.65 16.43 32.63
C ILE A 137 -17.93 15.81 31.43
N LEU A 138 -18.36 16.14 30.20
CA LEU A 138 -17.71 15.70 28.97
C LEU A 138 -16.27 16.25 28.90
N ILE A 139 -16.10 17.57 29.05
CA ILE A 139 -14.77 18.22 29.03
C ILE A 139 -13.83 17.62 30.08
N ASN A 140 -14.33 17.42 31.29
CA ASN A 140 -13.51 16.94 32.40
C ASN A 140 -13.19 15.44 32.31
N SER A 141 -14.00 14.66 31.57
CA SER A 141 -13.81 13.20 31.47
C SER A 141 -12.95 12.77 30.27
N ILE A 142 -12.91 13.57 29.19
CA ILE A 142 -12.11 13.25 27.99
C ILE A 142 -10.63 13.01 28.33
N PRO A 143 -9.91 13.87 29.07
CA PRO A 143 -8.47 13.70 29.32
C PRO A 143 -8.11 12.44 30.11
N SER A 144 -9.07 11.90 30.86
CA SER A 144 -8.92 10.70 31.71
C SER A 144 -9.37 9.42 31.01
N ALA A 145 -9.88 9.49 29.78
CA ALA A 145 -10.30 8.30 29.06
C ALA A 145 -9.12 7.35 28.82
N ASN A 146 -9.28 6.11 29.25
CA ASN A 146 -8.31 5.03 29.13
C ASN A 146 -8.75 3.98 28.12
N LEU A 147 -7.84 3.05 27.82
CA LEU A 147 -8.14 1.87 27.05
C LEU A 147 -8.81 0.80 27.92
N ASN A 148 -9.83 0.14 27.40
CA ASN A 148 -10.35 -1.12 27.87
C ASN A 148 -9.92 -2.23 26.89
N GLY A 149 -8.83 -2.92 27.22
CA GLY A 149 -8.15 -3.81 26.28
C GLY A 149 -7.45 -3.02 25.18
N TYR A 150 -7.92 -3.16 23.93
CA TYR A 150 -7.36 -2.50 22.75
C TYR A 150 -8.18 -1.31 22.26
N GLU A 151 -9.28 -0.98 22.94
CA GLU A 151 -10.21 0.07 22.52
C GLU A 151 -10.28 1.19 23.56
N LEU A 152 -10.27 2.42 23.07
CA LEU A 152 -10.52 3.59 23.92
C LEU A 152 -11.97 3.54 24.41
N ASN A 153 -12.18 3.85 25.70
CA ASN A 153 -13.54 3.91 26.28
C ASN A 153 -14.44 4.98 25.63
N ILE A 154 -13.84 5.89 24.85
CA ILE A 154 -14.51 6.70 23.84
C ILE A 154 -14.51 5.91 22.53
N SER A 155 -15.66 5.36 22.15
CA SER A 155 -15.78 4.61 20.89
C SER A 155 -15.42 5.49 19.69
N ILE A 156 -14.92 4.87 18.62
CA ILE A 156 -14.49 5.57 17.40
C ILE A 156 -15.61 6.47 16.83
N GLY A 157 -16.87 6.01 16.87
CA GLY A 157 -18.01 6.82 16.43
C GLY A 157 -18.24 8.07 17.29
N VAL A 158 -18.03 8.00 18.60
CA VAL A 158 -18.10 9.15 19.51
C VAL A 158 -16.91 10.09 19.29
N GLU A 159 -15.70 9.55 19.10
CA GLU A 159 -14.50 10.32 18.74
C GLU A 159 -14.75 11.14 17.46
N ASP A 160 -15.21 10.49 16.38
CA ASP A 160 -15.51 11.15 15.11
C ASP A 160 -16.61 12.21 15.27
N ALA A 161 -17.65 11.92 16.03
CA ALA A 161 -18.73 12.86 16.30
C ALA A 161 -18.28 14.08 17.12
N LEU A 162 -17.36 13.92 18.09
CA LEU A 162 -16.79 15.04 18.85
C LEU A 162 -15.95 15.95 17.96
N ILE A 163 -15.14 15.36 17.08
CA ILE A 163 -14.30 16.11 16.14
C ILE A 163 -15.18 16.85 15.11
N ASN A 164 -16.21 16.19 14.58
CA ASN A 164 -17.20 16.82 13.71
C ASN A 164 -18.03 17.89 14.42
N PHE A 165 -18.33 17.73 15.71
CA PHE A 165 -18.98 18.78 16.48
C PHE A 165 -18.06 20.00 16.61
N LEU A 166 -16.80 19.79 17.00
CA LEU A 166 -15.78 20.83 17.13
C LEU A 166 -15.61 21.62 15.83
N ALA A 167 -15.63 20.90 14.71
CA ALA A 167 -15.58 21.46 13.37
C ALA A 167 -16.64 22.55 13.13
N ASN A 168 -17.87 22.24 13.51
CA ASN A 168 -19.01 23.10 13.27
C ASN A 168 -19.11 24.20 14.35
N ALA A 169 -18.79 23.87 15.60
CA ALA A 169 -18.97 24.72 16.76
C ALA A 169 -18.01 25.92 16.80
N LYS A 170 -16.79 25.79 16.25
CA LYS A 170 -15.82 26.90 16.17
C LYS A 170 -16.32 28.08 15.34
N SER A 171 -17.19 27.82 14.36
CA SER A 171 -17.75 28.87 13.50
C SER A 171 -18.95 29.61 14.11
N VAL A 172 -19.48 29.16 15.25
CA VAL A 172 -20.67 29.74 15.89
C VAL A 172 -20.27 30.39 17.23
N GLN A 173 -20.49 31.70 17.33
CA GLN A 173 -20.03 32.52 18.45
C GLN A 173 -20.49 32.02 19.83
N ASN A 174 -21.72 31.47 19.93
CA ASN A 174 -22.28 30.98 21.19
C ASN A 174 -21.72 29.61 21.64
N THR A 175 -21.08 28.85 20.74
CA THR A 175 -20.47 27.56 21.06
C THR A 175 -18.95 27.61 21.11
N LYS A 176 -18.33 28.74 20.73
CA LYS A 176 -16.88 28.89 20.65
C LYS A 176 -16.13 28.52 21.94
N ASN A 177 -16.54 29.07 23.09
CA ASN A 177 -15.89 28.77 24.37
C ASN A 177 -15.93 27.27 24.72
N PHE A 178 -17.05 26.60 24.44
CA PHE A 178 -17.16 25.16 24.63
C PHE A 178 -16.28 24.38 23.63
N ALA A 179 -16.26 24.81 22.37
CA ALA A 179 -15.42 24.21 21.34
C ALA A 179 -13.92 24.30 21.67
N ASP A 180 -13.46 25.45 22.17
CA ASP A 180 -12.07 25.67 22.59
C ASP A 180 -11.69 24.74 23.76
N ARG A 181 -12.56 24.64 24.77
CA ARG A 181 -12.38 23.71 25.90
C ARG A 181 -12.37 22.24 25.45
N LEU A 182 -13.20 21.89 24.46
CA LEU A 182 -13.26 20.53 23.90
C LEU A 182 -11.99 20.20 23.11
N ASP A 183 -11.49 21.16 22.33
CA ASP A 183 -10.24 21.06 21.59
C ASP A 183 -9.06 20.77 22.54
N ASP A 184 -8.96 21.55 23.62
CA ASP A 184 -7.95 21.36 24.67
C ASP A 184 -8.07 19.99 25.35
N ALA A 185 -9.29 19.53 25.63
CA ALA A 185 -9.52 18.25 26.28
C ALA A 185 -9.09 17.08 25.37
N LEU A 186 -9.47 17.10 24.10
CA LEU A 186 -9.07 16.09 23.11
C LEU A 186 -7.56 16.10 22.85
N PHE A 187 -6.94 17.28 22.82
CA PHE A 187 -5.49 17.41 22.67
C PHE A 187 -4.74 16.85 23.90
N LYS A 188 -5.23 17.11 25.11
CA LYS A 188 -4.68 16.50 26.34
C LYS A 188 -4.79 14.98 26.32
N LEU A 189 -5.95 14.45 25.94
CA LEU A 189 -6.15 13.00 25.78
C LEU A 189 -5.13 12.42 24.80
N SER A 190 -5.00 13.01 23.60
CA SER A 190 -4.03 12.58 22.60
C SER A 190 -2.60 12.56 23.15
N ASN A 191 -2.16 13.62 23.82
CA ASN A 191 -0.83 13.70 24.43
C ASN A 191 -0.60 12.65 25.53
N ASN A 192 -1.62 12.35 26.33
CA ASN A 192 -1.54 11.32 27.36
C ASN A 192 -1.37 9.93 26.72
N LEU A 193 -2.17 9.64 25.69
CA LEU A 193 -2.12 8.39 24.95
C LEU A 193 -0.77 8.18 24.22
N GLN A 194 -0.20 9.23 23.64
CA GLN A 194 1.10 9.18 22.96
C GLN A 194 2.28 8.83 23.88
N LYS A 195 2.13 9.03 25.20
CA LYS A 195 3.16 8.73 26.21
C LYS A 195 2.99 7.34 26.84
N ALA A 196 1.93 6.61 26.49
CA ALA A 196 1.60 5.31 27.05
C ALA A 196 2.22 4.17 26.22
N ASP A 197 1.57 3.01 26.16
CA ASP A 197 2.00 1.87 25.35
C ASP A 197 1.83 2.11 23.84
N ALA A 198 2.29 1.16 23.01
CA ALA A 198 2.29 1.31 21.55
C ALA A 198 0.88 1.45 20.94
N ILE A 199 -0.13 0.75 21.47
CA ILE A 199 -1.51 0.80 20.96
C ILE A 199 -2.15 2.13 21.38
N SER A 200 -1.98 2.52 22.64
CA SER A 200 -2.39 3.84 23.12
C SER A 200 -1.76 4.94 22.27
N LYS A 201 -0.47 4.82 21.96
CA LYS A 201 0.26 5.80 21.16
C LYS A 201 -0.33 5.97 19.77
N GLU A 202 -0.66 4.87 19.08
CA GLU A 202 -1.29 4.92 17.76
C GLU A 202 -2.65 5.65 17.79
N ILE A 203 -3.47 5.39 18.81
CA ILE A 203 -4.75 6.08 19.01
C ILE A 203 -4.52 7.56 19.31
N GLY A 204 -3.54 7.89 20.15
CA GLY A 204 -3.15 9.27 20.45
C GLY A 204 -2.72 10.03 19.21
N GLU A 205 -1.86 9.43 18.38
CA GLU A 205 -1.42 10.00 17.09
C GLU A 205 -2.60 10.20 16.14
N ARG A 206 -3.50 9.21 16.02
CA ARG A 206 -4.73 9.31 15.21
C ARG A 206 -5.60 10.51 15.62
N ILE A 207 -5.82 10.69 16.92
CA ILE A 207 -6.63 11.81 17.45
C ILE A 207 -5.94 13.14 17.14
N GLU A 208 -4.62 13.26 17.38
CA GLU A 208 -3.88 14.49 17.05
C GLU A 208 -4.03 14.83 15.58
N GLY A 209 -3.82 13.86 14.69
CA GLY A 209 -3.91 14.04 13.24
C GLY A 209 -5.26 14.62 12.82
N LYS A 210 -6.37 14.16 13.40
CA LYS A 210 -7.72 14.68 13.12
C LYS A 210 -7.95 16.10 13.67
N LEU A 211 -7.19 16.53 14.67
CA LEU A 211 -7.26 17.87 15.29
C LEU A 211 -6.33 18.91 14.62
N LEU A 212 -5.45 18.51 13.70
CA LEU A 212 -4.45 19.40 13.10
C LEU A 212 -5.04 20.52 12.24
N PHE A 213 -6.23 20.31 11.70
CA PHE A 213 -6.87 21.26 10.80
C PHE A 213 -8.11 21.83 11.46
N GLU A 214 -8.24 23.15 11.40
CA GLU A 214 -9.56 23.75 11.54
C GLU A 214 -10.34 23.40 10.27
N PRO A 215 -11.44 22.66 10.39
CA PRO A 215 -12.22 22.29 9.24
C PRO A 215 -12.82 23.57 8.66
N ILE A 216 -12.57 23.76 7.37
CA ILE A 216 -13.09 24.90 6.63
C ILE A 216 -14.60 24.70 6.58
N SER A 217 -15.34 25.55 7.31
CA SER A 217 -16.80 25.53 7.30
C SER A 217 -17.30 25.74 5.88
N SER A 218 -17.79 24.68 5.24
CA SER A 218 -18.33 24.66 3.89
C SER A 218 -19.66 25.44 3.74
N LYS A 219 -20.08 26.18 4.76
CA LYS A 219 -21.37 26.89 4.79
C LYS A 219 -21.33 28.35 4.36
N ASN A 220 -20.17 28.93 4.06
CA ASN A 220 -20.10 30.29 3.51
C ASN A 220 -20.21 30.29 1.98
N ASN A 221 -21.37 29.87 1.45
CA ASN A 221 -21.69 29.95 0.01
C ASN A 221 -21.94 31.38 -0.51
N ASN A 222 -21.52 32.43 0.21
CA ASN A 222 -21.81 33.83 -0.15
C ASN A 222 -20.60 34.77 -0.14
N LEU A 223 -19.37 34.26 -0.16
CA LEU A 223 -18.19 35.12 -0.32
C LEU A 223 -17.66 35.02 -1.74
N VAL A 224 -18.08 36.03 -2.50
CA VAL A 224 -17.48 36.53 -3.74
C VAL A 224 -15.96 36.54 -3.61
N ASP A 225 -15.31 35.82 -4.52
CA ASP A 225 -14.01 36.13 -5.12
C ASP A 225 -12.89 36.57 -4.15
N ASP A 226 -12.30 35.61 -3.43
CA ASP A 226 -10.93 35.79 -2.93
C ASP A 226 -10.18 34.45 -2.90
N ASN A 227 -9.21 34.30 -3.80
CA ASN A 227 -8.47 33.07 -4.13
C ASN A 227 -7.46 32.61 -3.06
N THR A 228 -7.73 32.87 -1.78
CA THR A 228 -6.77 32.55 -0.71
C THR A 228 -7.45 32.10 0.58
N ILE A 229 -8.24 31.02 0.51
CA ILE A 229 -8.59 30.27 1.71
C ILE A 229 -7.36 29.42 2.08
N GLN A 230 -6.35 30.05 2.70
CA GLN A 230 -5.41 29.28 3.50
C GLN A 230 -6.17 28.76 4.72
N PRO A 231 -6.02 27.47 5.10
CA PRO A 231 -6.47 27.02 6.40
C PRO A 231 -5.76 27.88 7.44
N VAL A 232 -6.51 28.79 8.08
CA VAL A 232 -6.00 29.61 9.17
C VAL A 232 -5.75 28.65 10.33
N LEU A 233 -4.51 28.18 10.45
CA LEU A 233 -4.04 27.51 11.66
C LEU A 233 -4.18 28.56 12.77
N SER A 234 -5.16 28.40 13.65
CA SER A 234 -5.37 29.37 14.72
C SER A 234 -4.10 29.52 15.54
N SER A 235 -3.76 30.77 15.87
CA SER A 235 -2.53 31.15 16.57
C SER A 235 -2.42 30.60 18.01
N GLN A 236 -3.36 29.76 18.44
CA GLN A 236 -3.38 29.09 19.74
C GLN A 236 -2.83 27.66 19.74
N GLN A 237 -2.28 27.16 18.63
CA GLN A 237 -1.71 25.81 18.50
C GLN A 237 -0.37 25.59 19.24
N ASN A 238 -0.16 26.17 20.43
CA ASN A 238 1.05 25.94 21.21
C ASN A 238 1.20 24.45 21.54
N GLY A 239 2.15 23.79 20.88
CA GLY A 239 2.50 22.38 21.10
C GLY A 239 1.91 21.37 20.11
N ARG A 240 1.07 21.77 19.15
CA ARG A 240 0.60 20.86 18.08
C ARG A 240 1.67 20.73 17.00
N ARG A 241 1.85 19.52 16.46
CA ARG A 241 2.76 19.32 15.32
C ARG A 241 2.19 19.96 14.05
N MET A 242 3.05 20.54 13.23
CA MET A 242 2.64 20.90 11.86
C MET A 242 2.31 19.62 11.07
N PRO A 243 1.44 19.66 10.03
CA PRO A 243 1.04 18.47 9.27
C PRO A 243 2.20 17.62 8.76
N HIS A 244 3.26 18.25 8.25
CA HIS A 244 4.45 17.54 7.77
C HIS A 244 5.30 16.94 8.90
N ILE A 245 5.34 17.57 10.09
CA ILE A 245 6.02 17.02 11.29
C ILE A 245 5.23 15.81 11.81
N TYR A 246 3.89 15.94 11.89
CA TYR A 246 3.01 14.84 12.26
C TYR A 246 3.22 13.62 11.37
N LEU A 247 3.18 13.82 10.04
CA LEU A 247 3.37 12.75 9.06
C LEU A 247 4.76 12.07 9.16
N ARG A 248 5.80 12.84 9.49
CA ARG A 248 7.17 12.31 9.63
C ARG A 248 7.30 11.42 10.88
N ASP A 249 6.76 11.88 11.99
CA ASP A 249 7.05 11.33 13.32
C ASP A 249 6.07 10.23 13.75
N VAL A 250 4.89 10.17 13.14
CA VAL A 250 3.87 9.14 13.40
C VAL A 250 4.38 7.73 13.09
N SER A 251 3.94 6.78 13.92
CA SER A 251 4.26 5.37 13.76
C SER A 251 3.59 4.75 12.54
N GLU A 252 2.29 4.97 12.37
CA GLU A 252 1.46 4.46 11.28
C GLU A 252 1.27 5.53 10.19
N LYS A 253 2.22 5.58 9.25
CA LYS A 253 2.28 6.63 8.21
C LYS A 253 1.13 6.58 7.20
N GLN A 254 0.56 5.41 6.93
CA GLN A 254 -0.51 5.25 5.96
C GLN A 254 -1.83 5.87 6.46
N GLY A 255 -2.25 5.60 7.69
CA GLY A 255 -3.41 6.25 8.29
C GLY A 255 -3.18 7.73 8.58
N ALA A 256 -1.96 8.15 8.92
CA ALA A 256 -1.63 9.57 8.95
C ALA A 256 -1.83 10.24 7.58
N ALA A 257 -1.38 9.61 6.50
CA ALA A 257 -1.60 10.10 5.13
C ALA A 257 -3.11 10.20 4.79
N LEU A 258 -3.92 9.21 5.19
CA LEU A 258 -5.38 9.22 5.01
C LEU A 258 -6.07 10.32 5.81
N ILE A 259 -5.64 10.55 7.06
CA ILE A 259 -6.17 11.63 7.90
C ILE A 259 -5.87 12.98 7.25
N LEU A 260 -4.62 13.20 6.83
CA LEU A 260 -4.23 14.43 6.15
C LEU A 260 -4.96 14.63 4.82
N LEU A 261 -5.26 13.55 4.09
CA LEU A 261 -6.02 13.59 2.84
C LEU A 261 -7.43 14.12 3.07
N LYS A 262 -8.13 13.59 4.08
CA LYS A 262 -9.47 14.03 4.46
C LYS A 262 -9.49 15.44 5.01
N ASN A 263 -8.48 15.78 5.82
CA ASN A 263 -8.36 17.12 6.41
C ASN A 263 -8.08 18.20 5.35
N ALA A 264 -7.34 17.86 4.31
CA ALA A 264 -7.14 18.72 3.14
C ALA A 264 -8.32 18.68 2.15
N HIS A 265 -9.39 17.95 2.47
CA HIS A 265 -10.60 17.78 1.64
C HIS A 265 -10.35 17.20 0.24
N VAL A 266 -9.23 16.51 0.06
CA VAL A 266 -8.90 15.84 -1.21
C VAL A 266 -9.94 14.76 -1.55
N ASP A 267 -10.55 14.14 -0.53
CA ASP A 267 -11.63 13.15 -0.68
C ASP A 267 -12.94 13.74 -1.22
N LYS A 268 -13.08 15.07 -1.25
CA LYS A 268 -14.25 15.77 -1.79
C LYS A 268 -14.05 16.24 -3.22
N VAL A 269 -12.83 16.19 -3.74
CA VAL A 269 -12.51 16.60 -5.11
C VAL A 269 -13.01 15.55 -6.09
N LYS A 270 -14.01 15.89 -6.90
CA LYS A 270 -14.65 14.94 -7.83
C LYS A 270 -14.02 14.91 -9.22
N ARG A 271 -13.34 15.98 -9.62
CA ARG A 271 -12.73 16.17 -10.94
C ARG A 271 -11.44 16.95 -10.78
N ASP A 272 -10.55 16.79 -11.75
CA ASP A 272 -9.33 17.57 -11.87
C ASP A 272 -8.47 17.54 -10.59
N LEU A 273 -8.39 16.35 -9.97
CA LEU A 273 -7.71 16.11 -8.70
C LEU A 273 -6.33 16.78 -8.65
N PHE A 274 -5.53 16.59 -9.68
CA PHE A 274 -4.14 17.04 -9.70
C PHE A 274 -3.94 18.54 -9.90
N SER A 275 -4.97 19.27 -10.36
CA SER A 275 -4.96 20.73 -10.42
C SER A 275 -5.70 21.40 -9.27
N SER A 276 -6.39 20.62 -8.42
CA SER A 276 -7.11 21.13 -7.25
C SER A 276 -6.16 21.73 -6.20
N GLN A 277 -6.59 22.80 -5.55
CA GLN A 277 -5.85 23.44 -4.46
C GLN A 277 -5.70 22.50 -3.25
N GLU A 278 -6.71 21.66 -3.01
CA GLU A 278 -6.75 20.63 -1.98
C GLU A 278 -5.60 19.62 -2.18
N PHE A 279 -5.44 19.08 -3.39
CA PHE A 279 -4.35 18.15 -3.68
C PHE A 279 -2.98 18.81 -3.61
N GLN A 280 -2.83 20.06 -4.08
CA GLN A 280 -1.57 20.80 -3.99
C GLN A 280 -1.18 21.09 -2.54
N THR A 281 -2.15 21.45 -1.71
CA THR A 281 -1.96 21.68 -0.27
C THR A 281 -1.54 20.38 0.42
N TRP A 282 -2.24 19.28 0.12
CA TRP A 282 -1.93 17.97 0.68
C TRP A 282 -0.57 17.44 0.23
N SER A 283 -0.23 17.54 -1.05
CA SER A 283 1.05 17.08 -1.61
C SER A 283 2.25 17.83 -1.01
N LYS A 284 2.08 19.12 -0.72
CA LYS A 284 3.10 19.92 -0.02
C LYS A 284 3.46 19.33 1.35
N TYR A 285 2.49 18.75 2.08
CA TYR A 285 2.80 18.10 3.36
C TYR A 285 3.79 16.94 3.21
N PHE A 286 3.73 16.18 2.12
CA PHE A 286 4.66 15.07 1.85
C PHE A 286 6.02 15.57 1.39
N ALA A 287 6.05 16.62 0.55
CA ALA A 287 7.30 17.25 0.13
C ALA A 287 8.08 17.80 1.34
N ASP A 288 7.37 18.45 2.28
CA ASP A 288 7.96 18.98 3.51
C ASP A 288 8.32 17.85 4.51
N ALA A 289 7.53 16.76 4.55
CA ALA A 289 7.77 15.64 5.47
C ALA A 289 8.96 14.76 5.04
N PHE A 290 9.14 14.55 3.74
CA PHE A 290 10.10 13.62 3.15
C PHE A 290 11.02 14.27 2.09
N PRO A 291 11.72 15.38 2.40
CA PRO A 291 12.54 16.09 1.41
C PRO A 291 13.69 15.22 0.87
N ASP A 292 14.25 14.36 1.72
CA ASP A 292 15.37 13.48 1.35
C ASP A 292 14.92 12.16 0.72
N ASN A 293 13.62 11.86 0.76
CA ASN A 293 13.07 10.60 0.22
C ASN A 293 11.65 10.81 -0.36
N PRO A 294 11.53 11.58 -1.45
CA PRO A 294 10.23 11.94 -2.02
C PRO A 294 9.45 10.72 -2.53
N LYS A 295 10.13 9.64 -2.91
CA LYS A 295 9.51 8.37 -3.30
C LYS A 295 8.64 7.75 -2.20
N VAL A 296 9.10 7.78 -0.94
CA VAL A 296 8.32 7.30 0.20
C VAL A 296 7.06 8.14 0.37
N GLY A 297 7.18 9.46 0.26
CA GLY A 297 6.03 10.36 0.33
C GLY A 297 5.02 10.08 -0.79
N ALA A 298 5.49 9.96 -2.03
CA ALA A 298 4.68 9.65 -3.20
C ALA A 298 3.94 8.29 -3.07
N SER A 299 4.62 7.26 -2.57
CA SER A 299 4.03 5.95 -2.33
C SER A 299 2.87 6.02 -1.32
N LEU A 300 3.08 6.73 -0.19
CA LEU A 300 2.02 6.97 0.80
C LEU A 300 0.84 7.75 0.22
N MET A 301 1.09 8.73 -0.65
CA MET A 301 0.03 9.49 -1.31
C MET A 301 -0.82 8.60 -2.25
N VAL A 302 -0.16 7.79 -3.09
CA VAL A 302 -0.86 6.85 -3.99
C VAL A 302 -1.71 5.86 -3.18
N ASP A 303 -1.15 5.28 -2.11
CA ASP A 303 -1.87 4.36 -1.23
C ASP A 303 -3.09 5.01 -0.56
N ALA A 304 -2.94 6.25 -0.08
CA ALA A 304 -4.03 6.98 0.57
C ALA A 304 -5.17 7.29 -0.42
N LEU A 305 -4.85 7.80 -1.62
CA LEU A 305 -5.84 8.08 -2.66
C LEU A 305 -6.54 6.81 -3.14
N TRP A 306 -5.79 5.74 -3.34
CA TRP A 306 -6.34 4.47 -3.78
C TRP A 306 -7.36 3.89 -2.79
N LYS A 307 -7.08 4.02 -1.49
CA LYS A 307 -7.96 3.50 -0.43
C LYS A 307 -9.23 4.35 -0.24
N VAL A 308 -9.16 5.64 -0.47
CA VAL A 308 -10.30 6.56 -0.29
C VAL A 308 -11.22 6.57 -1.51
N ASP A 309 -10.67 6.80 -2.70
CA ASP A 309 -11.45 6.89 -3.93
C ASP A 309 -10.61 6.50 -5.16
N LYS A 310 -10.42 5.18 -5.35
CA LYS A 310 -9.68 4.62 -6.48
C LYS A 310 -10.21 5.10 -7.83
N LEU A 311 -11.53 5.27 -7.97
CA LEU A 311 -12.13 5.64 -9.25
C LEU A 311 -11.79 7.09 -9.59
N THR A 312 -11.93 8.00 -8.64
CA THR A 312 -11.54 9.41 -8.84
C THR A 312 -10.06 9.55 -9.17
N LEU A 313 -9.17 8.79 -8.51
CA LEU A 313 -7.75 8.75 -8.86
C LEU A 313 -7.55 8.29 -10.32
N ILE A 314 -8.12 7.14 -10.70
CA ILE A 314 -8.02 6.56 -12.04
C ILE A 314 -8.53 7.52 -13.12
N TYR A 315 -9.68 8.16 -12.89
CA TYR A 315 -10.23 9.14 -13.84
C TYR A 315 -9.37 10.41 -13.93
N SER A 316 -8.82 10.88 -12.80
CA SER A 316 -7.96 12.07 -12.79
C SER A 316 -6.62 11.83 -13.48
N ILE A 317 -6.10 10.60 -13.49
CA ILE A 317 -4.91 10.25 -14.29
C ILE A 317 -5.15 10.53 -15.76
N LYS A 318 -6.33 10.18 -16.29
CA LYS A 318 -6.66 10.40 -17.71
C LYS A 318 -6.70 11.88 -18.10
N THR A 319 -7.09 12.74 -17.16
CA THR A 319 -7.25 14.17 -17.41
C THR A 319 -6.05 15.00 -17.00
N ALA A 320 -5.04 14.40 -16.35
CA ALA A 320 -3.84 15.11 -15.91
C ALA A 320 -3.19 15.93 -17.04
N GLU A 321 -2.61 17.05 -16.65
CA GLU A 321 -1.99 18.03 -17.54
C GLU A 321 -0.50 18.16 -17.26
N VAL A 322 0.19 18.80 -18.20
CA VAL A 322 1.59 19.16 -18.08
C VAL A 322 1.67 20.61 -17.62
N VAL A 323 2.26 20.83 -16.46
CA VAL A 323 2.46 22.15 -15.86
C VAL A 323 3.97 22.37 -15.76
N ASN A 324 4.46 23.44 -16.39
CA ASN A 324 5.90 23.78 -16.42
C ASN A 324 6.79 22.63 -16.91
N GLY A 325 6.35 21.92 -17.95
CA GLY A 325 7.10 20.81 -18.53
C GLY A 325 7.18 19.55 -17.66
N LYS A 326 6.29 19.40 -16.67
CA LYS A 326 6.18 18.22 -15.80
C LYS A 326 4.72 17.80 -15.63
N LEU A 327 4.48 16.53 -15.31
CA LEU A 327 3.14 16.07 -14.92
C LEU A 327 2.68 16.80 -13.65
N ALA A 328 1.40 17.19 -13.59
CA ALA A 328 0.82 17.90 -12.45
C ALA A 328 0.99 17.16 -11.09
N PHE A 329 1.15 15.84 -11.11
CA PHE A 329 1.36 15.03 -9.90
C PHE A 329 2.83 14.69 -9.58
N SER A 330 3.83 15.25 -10.30
CA SER A 330 5.27 14.97 -10.15
C SER A 330 5.75 13.59 -10.65
N ASP A 331 7.07 13.47 -10.87
CA ASP A 331 7.71 12.24 -11.33
C ASP A 331 7.75 11.14 -10.26
N ASP A 332 7.89 11.51 -8.97
CA ASP A 332 7.91 10.53 -7.87
C ASP A 332 6.54 9.86 -7.70
N PHE A 333 5.44 10.62 -7.84
CA PHE A 333 4.09 10.08 -7.83
C PHE A 333 3.81 9.20 -9.05
N LYS A 334 4.30 9.59 -10.24
CA LYS A 334 4.28 8.72 -11.43
C LYS A 334 5.00 7.40 -11.14
N GLY A 335 6.18 7.45 -10.55
CA GLY A 335 6.94 6.26 -10.13
C GLY A 335 6.13 5.36 -9.18
N ALA A 336 5.53 5.95 -8.15
CA ALA A 336 4.68 5.22 -7.20
C ALA A 336 3.45 4.56 -7.87
N LEU A 337 2.83 5.21 -8.86
CA LEU A 337 1.74 4.61 -9.63
C LEU A 337 2.20 3.38 -10.44
N LEU A 338 3.39 3.47 -11.05
CA LEU A 338 3.96 2.37 -11.83
C LEU A 338 4.36 1.19 -10.93
N GLU A 339 4.99 1.47 -9.78
CA GLU A 339 5.29 0.45 -8.76
C GLU A 339 4.00 -0.23 -8.27
N LYS A 340 2.93 0.53 -8.04
CA LYS A 340 1.60 -0.02 -7.67
C LYS A 340 1.03 -0.91 -8.76
N LEU A 341 1.14 -0.50 -10.03
CA LEU A 341 0.70 -1.30 -11.18
C LEU A 341 1.49 -2.61 -11.28
N ALA A 342 2.81 -2.56 -11.13
CA ALA A 342 3.67 -3.74 -11.13
C ALA A 342 3.32 -4.71 -9.99
N TRP A 343 2.98 -4.18 -8.81
CA TRP A 343 2.50 -4.99 -7.68
C TRP A 343 1.15 -5.67 -7.99
N TYR A 344 0.18 -4.95 -8.57
CA TYR A 344 -1.12 -5.52 -8.91
C TYR A 344 -1.02 -6.66 -9.93
N ARG A 345 -0.16 -6.53 -10.94
CA ARG A 345 0.08 -7.59 -11.93
C ARG A 345 0.52 -8.92 -11.31
N LYS A 346 1.29 -8.86 -10.23
CA LYS A 346 1.81 -10.04 -9.52
C LYS A 346 0.83 -10.62 -8.51
N THR A 347 -0.24 -9.88 -8.19
CA THR A 347 -1.18 -10.23 -7.12
C THR A 347 -2.52 -10.69 -7.68
N LYS A 348 -2.86 -11.96 -7.45
CA LYS A 348 -4.16 -12.52 -7.86
C LYS A 348 -5.32 -11.73 -7.27
N GLY A 349 -6.38 -11.52 -8.06
CA GLY A 349 -7.59 -10.82 -7.64
C GLY A 349 -7.59 -9.31 -7.88
N PHE A 350 -6.53 -8.76 -8.48
CA PHE A 350 -6.43 -7.34 -8.86
C PHE A 350 -6.42 -7.13 -10.38
N GLU A 351 -6.88 -8.10 -11.17
CA GLU A 351 -6.85 -8.05 -12.63
C GLU A 351 -7.68 -6.87 -13.17
N SER A 352 -8.83 -6.58 -12.55
CA SER A 352 -9.69 -5.46 -12.93
C SER A 352 -9.04 -4.10 -12.63
N GLU A 353 -8.45 -3.97 -11.45
CA GLU A 353 -7.73 -2.78 -11.00
C GLU A 353 -6.48 -2.51 -11.83
N THR A 354 -5.71 -3.56 -12.13
CA THR A 354 -4.53 -3.52 -13.00
C THR A 354 -4.91 -2.92 -14.35
N LYS A 355 -5.94 -3.50 -14.99
CA LYS A 355 -6.40 -3.06 -16.29
C LYS A 355 -6.88 -1.61 -16.27
N LEU A 356 -7.67 -1.22 -15.27
CA LEU A 356 -8.18 0.16 -15.17
C LEU A 356 -7.05 1.19 -14.99
N LEU A 357 -6.05 0.88 -14.17
CA LEU A 357 -4.90 1.77 -13.97
C LEU A 357 -4.03 1.85 -15.22
N GLU A 358 -3.71 0.71 -15.84
CA GLU A 358 -2.96 0.62 -17.08
C GLU A 358 -3.64 1.37 -18.23
N ASP A 359 -4.93 1.11 -18.47
CA ASP A 359 -5.73 1.80 -19.49
C ASP A 359 -5.72 3.32 -19.27
N SER A 360 -5.71 3.77 -18.02
CA SER A 360 -5.71 5.19 -17.68
C SER A 360 -4.36 5.86 -17.94
N LEU A 361 -3.26 5.17 -17.64
CA LEU A 361 -1.91 5.65 -17.91
C LEU A 361 -1.60 5.67 -19.42
N PHE A 362 -2.02 4.64 -20.17
CA PHE A 362 -1.93 4.65 -21.63
C PHE A 362 -2.78 5.75 -22.25
N TYR A 363 -4.02 5.95 -21.76
CA TYR A 363 -4.86 7.05 -22.22
C TYR A 363 -4.18 8.41 -21.98
N LEU A 364 -3.62 8.64 -20.79
CA LEU A 364 -2.87 9.86 -20.48
C LEU A 364 -1.72 10.04 -21.47
N SER A 365 -0.91 9.00 -21.70
CA SER A 365 0.18 9.05 -22.69
C SER A 365 -0.34 9.45 -24.08
N HIS A 366 -1.39 8.79 -24.58
CA HIS A 366 -1.96 9.12 -25.89
C HIS A 366 -2.49 10.55 -25.98
N LYS A 367 -3.12 11.06 -24.91
CA LYS A 367 -3.57 12.45 -24.82
C LYS A 367 -2.37 13.40 -24.92
N LEU A 368 -1.34 13.17 -24.11
CA LEU A 368 -0.14 14.02 -24.06
C LEU A 368 0.62 14.04 -25.38
N LYS A 369 0.70 12.91 -26.09
CA LYS A 369 1.30 12.82 -27.44
C LYS A 369 0.65 13.72 -28.50
N ARG A 370 -0.63 14.08 -28.30
CA ARG A 370 -1.37 15.00 -29.19
C ARG A 370 -1.20 16.47 -28.81
N GLY A 371 -0.52 16.77 -27.71
CA GLY A 371 -0.29 18.12 -27.23
C GLY A 371 0.89 18.83 -27.92
N ASP A 372 1.35 19.90 -27.26
CA ASP A 372 2.57 20.61 -27.61
C ASP A 372 3.83 19.72 -27.50
N ASP A 373 4.99 20.22 -27.94
CA ASP A 373 6.21 19.41 -27.99
C ASP A 373 6.66 18.91 -26.61
N ASN A 374 6.45 19.72 -25.56
CA ASN A 374 6.76 19.34 -24.18
C ASN A 374 5.86 18.19 -23.71
N SER A 375 4.55 18.34 -23.88
CA SER A 375 3.55 17.33 -23.54
C SER A 375 3.78 16.06 -24.34
N ARG A 376 4.07 16.20 -25.64
CA ARG A 376 4.34 15.06 -26.52
C ARG A 376 5.54 14.26 -26.04
N SER A 377 6.63 14.94 -25.67
CA SER A 377 7.81 14.26 -25.14
C SER A 377 7.49 13.50 -23.85
N ILE A 378 6.75 14.09 -22.91
CA ILE A 378 6.33 13.41 -21.67
C ILE A 378 5.43 12.21 -21.97
N GLY A 379 4.50 12.35 -22.93
CA GLY A 379 3.61 11.27 -23.35
C GLY A 379 4.36 10.07 -23.93
N GLU A 380 5.35 10.32 -24.79
CA GLU A 380 6.21 9.28 -25.36
C GLU A 380 7.09 8.59 -24.30
N LEU A 381 7.63 9.36 -23.34
CA LEU A 381 8.41 8.80 -22.23
C LEU A 381 7.56 7.94 -21.31
N LEU A 382 6.34 8.38 -20.98
CA LEU A 382 5.39 7.61 -20.18
C LEU A 382 5.00 6.32 -20.89
N GLU A 383 4.73 6.36 -22.21
CA GLU A 383 4.44 5.17 -23.00
C GLU A 383 5.58 4.15 -22.98
N GLY A 384 6.81 4.63 -23.20
CA GLY A 384 7.99 3.78 -23.18
C GLY A 384 8.18 3.11 -21.83
N GLU A 385 8.02 3.87 -20.75
CA GLU A 385 8.09 3.32 -19.39
C GLU A 385 6.99 2.29 -19.12
N LEU A 386 5.75 2.53 -19.54
CA LEU A 386 4.66 1.57 -19.40
C LEU A 386 4.91 0.27 -20.14
N TYR A 387 5.47 0.31 -21.37
CA TYR A 387 5.82 -0.88 -22.12
C TYR A 387 6.93 -1.70 -21.45
N VAL A 388 7.87 -1.02 -20.78
CA VAL A 388 8.94 -1.67 -20.01
C VAL A 388 8.42 -2.23 -18.69
N GLU A 389 7.47 -1.58 -18.03
CA GLU A 389 6.82 -2.09 -16.80
C GLU A 389 5.81 -3.23 -17.07
N SER A 390 5.32 -3.33 -18.30
CA SER A 390 4.27 -4.27 -18.72
C SER A 390 4.82 -5.41 -19.56
N ILE A 391 5.97 -5.99 -19.20
CA ILE A 391 6.48 -7.19 -19.87
C ILE A 391 5.62 -8.38 -19.46
N SER A 392 4.44 -8.47 -20.07
CA SER A 392 3.61 -9.65 -20.07
C SER A 392 4.28 -10.77 -20.86
N SER A 393 3.88 -12.02 -20.56
CA SER A 393 4.33 -13.25 -21.24
C SER A 393 4.12 -13.25 -22.75
N ASP A 394 3.28 -12.37 -23.27
CA ASP A 394 2.72 -12.51 -24.62
C ASP A 394 3.56 -11.80 -25.70
N MET A 395 4.56 -11.02 -25.29
CA MET A 395 5.45 -10.32 -26.23
C MET A 395 6.90 -10.48 -25.79
N GLU A 396 7.74 -10.90 -26.74
CA GLU A 396 9.17 -11.06 -26.52
C GLU A 396 9.80 -9.73 -26.08
N ILE A 397 10.74 -9.81 -25.13
CA ILE A 397 11.47 -8.65 -24.62
C ILE A 397 12.11 -7.87 -25.77
N ALA A 398 12.72 -8.55 -26.75
CA ALA A 398 13.38 -7.93 -27.90
C ALA A 398 12.43 -7.05 -28.73
N ASP A 399 11.22 -7.56 -29.02
CA ASP A 399 10.21 -6.86 -29.81
C ASP A 399 9.74 -5.58 -29.10
N ARG A 400 9.71 -5.56 -27.76
CA ARG A 400 9.36 -4.35 -26.99
C ARG A 400 10.37 -3.23 -27.15
N PHE A 401 11.66 -3.56 -27.23
CA PHE A 401 12.70 -2.56 -27.47
C PHE A 401 12.71 -2.03 -28.90
N GLU A 402 11.90 -2.59 -29.80
CA GLU A 402 11.68 -2.01 -31.12
C GLU A 402 10.70 -0.83 -31.10
N PHE A 403 9.89 -0.67 -30.04
CA PHE A 403 9.00 0.48 -29.93
C PHE A 403 9.80 1.79 -29.80
N PRO A 404 9.53 2.80 -30.65
CA PRO A 404 10.22 4.09 -30.58
C PRO A 404 10.09 4.77 -29.21
N SER A 405 8.95 4.61 -28.54
CA SER A 405 8.71 5.15 -27.19
C SER A 405 9.61 4.49 -26.13
N VAL A 406 9.83 3.17 -26.19
CA VAL A 406 10.74 2.44 -25.30
C VAL A 406 12.18 2.88 -25.53
N GLN A 407 12.59 3.03 -26.80
CA GLN A 407 13.93 3.53 -27.14
C GLN A 407 14.13 4.96 -26.61
N LYS A 408 13.15 5.85 -26.84
CA LYS A 408 13.19 7.23 -26.36
C LYS A 408 13.25 7.28 -24.82
N TRP A 409 12.45 6.46 -24.14
CA TRP A 409 12.51 6.31 -22.69
C TRP A 409 13.91 5.89 -22.23
N TYR A 410 14.48 4.83 -22.81
CA TYR A 410 15.79 4.32 -22.43
C TYR A 410 16.89 5.39 -22.56
N PHE A 411 16.93 6.10 -23.69
CA PHE A 411 17.94 7.15 -23.93
C PHE A 411 17.68 8.45 -23.16
N SER A 412 16.50 8.63 -22.56
CA SER A 412 16.20 9.76 -21.67
C SER A 412 16.68 9.54 -20.24
N LEU A 413 17.04 8.30 -19.87
CA LEU A 413 17.44 7.98 -18.51
C LEU A 413 18.73 8.74 -18.14
N PRO A 414 18.79 9.34 -16.95
CA PRO A 414 19.94 10.14 -16.55
C PRO A 414 21.20 9.28 -16.45
N LYS A 415 22.30 9.76 -17.03
CA LYS A 415 23.63 9.16 -16.90
C LYS A 415 24.34 9.81 -15.71
N GLN A 416 23.97 9.41 -14.50
CA GLN A 416 24.63 9.87 -13.27
C GLN A 416 25.74 8.90 -12.87
N GLU A 417 26.74 9.40 -12.12
CA GLU A 417 27.82 8.58 -11.60
C GLU A 417 27.24 7.42 -10.75
N GLY A 418 27.47 6.18 -11.19
CA GLY A 418 26.95 4.97 -10.54
C GLY A 418 25.55 4.50 -10.97
N LYS A 419 24.85 5.20 -11.88
CA LYS A 419 23.56 4.73 -12.47
C LYS A 419 23.54 4.95 -13.97
N SER A 420 23.76 3.87 -14.74
CA SER A 420 23.60 3.85 -16.21
C SER A 420 22.14 3.56 -16.60
N ALA A 421 21.76 3.90 -17.85
CA ALA A 421 20.46 3.51 -18.40
C ALA A 421 20.28 1.99 -18.35
N ALA A 422 21.35 1.25 -18.67
CA ALA A 422 21.42 -0.20 -18.51
C ALA A 422 21.15 -0.68 -17.07
N SER A 423 21.65 0.02 -16.04
CA SER A 423 21.41 -0.37 -14.63
C SER A 423 19.94 -0.23 -14.23
N VAL A 424 19.29 0.85 -14.65
CA VAL A 424 17.87 1.12 -14.39
C VAL A 424 17.02 0.09 -15.14
N LEU A 425 17.39 -0.20 -16.39
CA LEU A 425 16.70 -1.21 -17.17
C LEU A 425 16.83 -2.60 -16.55
N LEU A 426 18.05 -3.02 -16.17
CA LEU A 426 18.26 -4.32 -15.52
C LEU A 426 17.39 -4.46 -14.28
N PHE A 427 17.39 -3.43 -13.42
CA PHE A 427 16.59 -3.42 -12.20
C PHE A 427 15.09 -3.62 -12.50
N LYS A 428 14.53 -2.91 -13.49
CA LYS A 428 13.11 -3.06 -13.89
C LYS A 428 12.82 -4.45 -14.47
N LEU A 429 13.75 -5.06 -15.21
CA LEU A 429 13.58 -6.42 -15.73
C LEU A 429 13.61 -7.44 -14.59
N GLU A 430 14.56 -7.33 -13.67
CA GLU A 430 14.67 -8.20 -12.49
C GLU A 430 13.44 -8.08 -11.57
N GLU A 431 12.91 -6.86 -11.38
CA GLU A 431 11.67 -6.66 -10.62
C GLU A 431 10.50 -7.43 -11.24
N GLN A 432 10.45 -7.56 -12.56
CA GLN A 432 9.43 -8.34 -13.26
C GLN A 432 9.66 -9.87 -13.20
N GLY A 433 10.71 -10.31 -12.51
CA GLY A 433 11.07 -11.72 -12.39
C GLY A 433 11.81 -12.25 -13.62
N LEU A 434 12.24 -11.37 -14.53
CA LEU A 434 13.04 -11.76 -15.68
C LEU A 434 14.46 -12.04 -15.21
N ASN A 435 14.93 -13.23 -15.54
CA ASN A 435 16.26 -13.67 -15.20
C ASN A 435 17.22 -13.42 -16.37
N TYR A 436 18.49 -13.72 -16.13
CA TYR A 436 19.55 -13.54 -17.10
C TYR A 436 19.37 -14.33 -18.40
N ASN A 437 18.76 -15.51 -18.37
CA ASN A 437 18.50 -16.26 -19.60
C ASN A 437 17.48 -15.52 -20.47
N ASP A 438 16.43 -14.96 -19.88
CA ASP A 438 15.41 -14.19 -20.61
C ASP A 438 16.04 -12.99 -21.34
N ILE A 439 16.98 -12.32 -20.68
CA ILE A 439 17.74 -11.21 -21.28
C ILE A 439 18.66 -11.71 -22.41
N GLY A 440 19.35 -12.84 -22.22
CA GLY A 440 20.17 -13.46 -23.27
C GLY A 440 19.36 -13.86 -24.52
N TYR A 441 18.15 -14.39 -24.32
CA TYR A 441 17.22 -14.64 -25.43
C TYR A 441 16.81 -13.34 -26.12
N ALA A 442 16.52 -12.28 -25.36
CA ALA A 442 16.21 -10.96 -25.93
C ALA A 442 17.36 -10.37 -26.75
N VAL A 443 18.61 -10.57 -26.30
CA VAL A 443 19.83 -10.20 -27.02
C VAL A 443 19.92 -10.94 -28.36
N ALA A 444 19.69 -12.25 -28.36
CA ALA A 444 19.76 -13.08 -29.56
C ALA A 444 18.68 -12.70 -30.60
N ASN A 445 17.52 -12.22 -30.14
CA ASN A 445 16.39 -11.85 -30.99
C ASN A 445 16.33 -10.36 -31.36
N ALA A 446 17.30 -9.53 -30.93
CA ALA A 446 17.33 -8.11 -31.27
C ALA A 446 17.52 -7.89 -32.79
N LYS A 447 16.52 -7.32 -33.49
CA LYS A 447 16.56 -7.17 -34.97
C LYS A 447 17.08 -5.81 -35.42
N THR A 448 16.77 -4.75 -34.68
CA THR A 448 17.16 -3.39 -35.07
C THR A 448 18.51 -2.97 -34.49
N LYS A 449 19.22 -2.09 -35.20
CA LYS A 449 20.50 -1.52 -34.74
C LYS A 449 20.35 -0.82 -33.37
N THR A 450 19.23 -0.15 -33.14
CA THR A 450 18.95 0.54 -31.87
C THR A 450 18.72 -0.45 -30.74
N THR A 451 17.88 -1.48 -30.96
CA THR A 451 17.65 -2.55 -29.98
C THR A 451 18.96 -3.27 -29.64
N MET A 452 19.78 -3.61 -30.64
CA MET A 452 21.10 -4.20 -30.42
C MET A 452 22.00 -3.30 -29.57
N ALA A 453 21.96 -1.98 -29.77
CA ALA A 453 22.75 -1.05 -28.97
C ALA A 453 22.31 -0.99 -27.50
N ILE A 454 21.00 -0.96 -27.24
CA ILE A 454 20.41 -1.03 -25.89
C ILE A 454 20.80 -2.33 -25.20
N MET A 455 20.63 -3.45 -25.91
CA MET A 455 20.97 -4.79 -25.40
C MET A 455 22.46 -4.93 -25.13
N LYS A 456 23.32 -4.40 -26.00
CA LYS A 456 24.78 -4.35 -25.80
C LYS A 456 25.15 -3.61 -24.52
N GLU A 457 24.61 -2.41 -24.30
CA GLU A 457 24.88 -1.64 -23.08
C GLU A 457 24.38 -2.37 -21.82
N LEU A 458 23.23 -3.05 -21.91
CA LEU A 458 22.71 -3.90 -20.85
C LEU A 458 23.64 -5.08 -20.53
N VAL A 459 24.13 -5.79 -21.55
CA VAL A 459 25.09 -6.89 -21.38
C VAL A 459 26.41 -6.41 -20.79
N ASP A 460 26.96 -5.29 -21.30
CA ASP A 460 28.20 -4.68 -20.80
C ASP A 460 28.05 -4.38 -19.29
N TYR A 461 26.91 -3.81 -18.88
CA TYR A 461 26.62 -3.53 -17.48
C TYR A 461 26.51 -4.81 -16.62
N ILE A 462 25.76 -5.82 -17.09
CA ILE A 462 25.62 -7.11 -16.38
C ILE A 462 27.00 -7.74 -16.18
N MET A 463 27.83 -7.78 -17.24
CA MET A 463 29.18 -8.33 -17.16
C MET A 463 30.05 -7.58 -16.15
N GLN A 464 29.98 -6.24 -16.14
CA GLN A 464 30.71 -5.43 -15.18
C GLN A 464 30.29 -5.75 -13.73
N VAL A 465 29.00 -5.78 -13.44
CA VAL A 465 28.46 -6.13 -12.12
C VAL A 465 28.90 -7.55 -11.71
N GLN A 466 28.83 -8.52 -12.63
CA GLN A 466 29.26 -9.89 -12.37
C GLN A 466 30.77 -9.98 -12.10
N MET A 467 31.61 -9.22 -12.81
CA MET A 467 33.05 -9.16 -12.52
C MET A 467 33.33 -8.54 -11.15
N ASP A 468 32.72 -7.39 -10.87
CA ASP A 468 32.92 -6.66 -9.60
C ASP A 468 32.46 -7.49 -8.39
N THR A 469 31.36 -8.24 -8.54
CA THR A 469 30.86 -9.15 -7.50
C THR A 469 31.64 -10.46 -7.41
N SER A 470 32.12 -11.01 -8.53
CA SER A 470 32.88 -12.28 -8.56
C SER A 470 34.32 -12.15 -8.07
N HIS A 471 34.87 -10.93 -7.97
CA HIS A 471 36.13 -10.67 -7.26
C HIS A 471 36.06 -10.98 -5.75
N LEU A 472 34.87 -11.23 -5.18
CA LEU A 472 34.66 -11.78 -3.84
C LEU A 472 34.56 -13.32 -3.87
N LYS A 473 35.69 -13.99 -4.10
CA LYS A 473 36.07 -15.33 -3.59
C LYS A 473 34.96 -16.43 -3.60
N LYS A 474 34.97 -17.33 -4.60
CA LYS A 474 34.66 -18.80 -4.54
C LYS A 474 33.58 -19.37 -5.51
N ALA A 475 32.83 -18.59 -6.28
CA ALA A 475 31.71 -19.15 -7.06
C ALA A 475 32.03 -19.62 -8.51
N ILE A 476 33.20 -19.27 -9.07
CA ILE A 476 33.53 -19.53 -10.48
C ILE A 476 33.56 -21.03 -10.84
N ILE A 477 33.73 -21.92 -9.86
CA ILE A 477 33.82 -23.37 -10.12
C ILE A 477 32.42 -24.03 -10.27
N GLY A 478 31.32 -23.36 -9.85
CA GLY A 478 29.98 -23.97 -9.83
C GLY A 478 28.97 -23.48 -10.88
N GLN A 479 29.19 -22.34 -11.54
CA GLN A 479 28.23 -21.72 -12.48
C GLN A 479 28.84 -21.36 -13.85
N SER A 480 29.87 -22.08 -14.30
CA SER A 480 30.65 -21.74 -15.50
C SER A 480 29.84 -21.71 -16.80
N SER A 481 28.76 -22.49 -16.92
CA SER A 481 27.94 -22.58 -18.13
C SER A 481 27.11 -21.31 -18.40
N ASN A 482 26.61 -20.65 -17.36
CA ASN A 482 25.83 -19.41 -17.55
C ASN A 482 26.75 -18.25 -17.92
N PHE A 483 27.93 -18.18 -17.31
CA PHE A 483 28.95 -17.19 -17.65
C PHE A 483 29.46 -17.36 -19.08
N SER A 484 29.65 -18.59 -19.57
CA SER A 484 30.08 -18.81 -20.95
C SER A 484 29.05 -18.35 -21.99
N TRP A 485 27.75 -18.54 -21.72
CA TRP A 485 26.68 -18.03 -22.60
C TRP A 485 26.70 -16.50 -22.70
N TRP A 486 26.84 -15.81 -21.57
CA TRP A 486 26.95 -14.35 -21.55
C TRP A 486 28.17 -13.82 -22.30
N VAL A 487 29.32 -14.48 -22.16
CA VAL A 487 30.53 -14.12 -22.90
C VAL A 487 30.34 -14.35 -24.40
N MET A 488 29.64 -15.41 -24.80
CA MET A 488 29.29 -15.65 -26.21
C MET A 488 28.33 -14.58 -26.76
N ASP A 489 27.31 -14.18 -25.99
CA ASP A 489 26.35 -13.16 -26.43
C ASP A 489 26.98 -11.76 -26.48
N ALA A 490 27.87 -11.44 -25.54
CA ALA A 490 28.71 -10.24 -25.60
C ALA A 490 29.61 -10.23 -26.85
N ALA A 491 30.22 -11.37 -27.19
CA ALA A 491 31.04 -11.51 -28.39
C ALA A 491 30.20 -11.34 -29.68
N LYS A 492 28.99 -11.91 -29.75
CA LYS A 492 28.06 -11.72 -30.88
C LYS A 492 27.68 -10.25 -31.07
N LEU A 493 27.45 -9.52 -29.98
CA LEU A 493 27.07 -8.11 -30.01
C LEU A 493 28.24 -7.14 -30.27
N LYS A 494 29.48 -7.64 -30.39
CA LYS A 494 30.70 -6.82 -30.40
C LYS A 494 30.74 -5.84 -29.21
N ALA A 495 30.28 -6.33 -28.05
CA ALA A 495 30.36 -5.67 -26.75
C ALA A 495 31.82 -5.26 -26.50
N ASP A 496 32.07 -4.00 -26.13
CA ASP A 496 33.44 -3.53 -25.91
C ASP A 496 33.85 -3.93 -24.50
N VAL A 497 34.25 -5.19 -24.36
CA VAL A 497 34.72 -5.77 -23.09
C VAL A 497 36.13 -5.25 -22.79
N ALA A 498 36.30 -3.93 -22.78
CA ALA A 498 37.56 -3.25 -22.52
C ALA A 498 37.99 -3.36 -21.05
N ILE A 499 37.24 -4.06 -20.19
CA ILE A 499 37.54 -4.19 -18.77
C ILE A 499 38.25 -5.53 -18.48
N SER A 500 39.57 -5.36 -18.38
CA SER A 500 40.60 -6.21 -17.80
C SER A 500 41.22 -7.30 -18.68
N ASN A 501 42.55 -7.25 -18.74
CA ASN A 501 43.42 -8.37 -19.11
C ASN A 501 43.07 -9.68 -18.38
N GLY A 502 42.32 -9.60 -17.27
CA GLY A 502 41.75 -10.74 -16.58
C GLY A 502 40.77 -11.53 -17.43
N LEU A 503 39.89 -10.90 -18.21
CA LEU A 503 38.91 -11.63 -19.03
C LEU A 503 39.54 -12.31 -20.25
N LYS A 504 40.56 -11.70 -20.86
CA LYS A 504 41.42 -12.36 -21.86
C LYS A 504 42.15 -13.58 -21.30
N GLN A 505 42.66 -13.49 -20.07
CA GLN A 505 43.25 -14.64 -19.39
C GLN A 505 42.21 -15.73 -19.08
N THR A 506 41.03 -15.37 -18.57
CA THR A 506 39.96 -16.33 -18.28
C THR A 506 39.41 -16.98 -19.55
N LEU A 507 39.24 -16.23 -20.64
CA LEU A 507 38.85 -16.77 -21.96
C LEU A 507 39.91 -17.71 -22.53
N ASN A 508 41.20 -17.39 -22.40
CA ASN A 508 42.27 -18.32 -22.79
C ASN A 508 42.24 -19.59 -21.93
N ILE A 509 41.98 -19.48 -20.61
CA ILE A 509 41.85 -20.62 -19.71
C ILE A 509 40.62 -21.47 -20.04
N VAL A 510 39.47 -20.86 -20.35
CA VAL A 510 38.23 -21.57 -20.73
C VAL A 510 38.36 -22.21 -22.10
N SER A 511 39.00 -21.55 -23.07
CA SER A 511 39.33 -22.12 -24.37
C SER A 511 40.23 -23.35 -24.22
N LEU A 512 41.29 -23.23 -23.42
CA LEU A 512 42.17 -24.34 -23.07
C LEU A 512 41.39 -25.46 -22.36
N ALA A 513 40.54 -25.14 -21.38
CA ALA A 513 39.75 -26.13 -20.66
C ALA A 513 38.76 -26.88 -21.57
N ASN A 514 38.13 -26.21 -22.55
CA ASN A 514 37.28 -26.85 -23.55
C ASN A 514 38.07 -27.74 -24.52
N GLU A 515 39.27 -27.31 -24.92
CA GLU A 515 40.19 -28.18 -25.68
C GLU A 515 40.57 -29.42 -24.87
N TRP A 516 40.91 -29.27 -23.58
CA TRP A 516 41.23 -30.38 -22.68
C TRP A 516 40.04 -31.33 -22.44
N LEU A 517 38.81 -30.81 -22.31
CA LEU A 517 37.59 -31.61 -22.22
C LEU A 517 37.31 -32.38 -23.52
N THR A 518 37.55 -31.76 -24.66
CA THR A 518 37.41 -32.41 -25.98
C THR A 518 38.46 -33.52 -26.14
N ILE A 519 39.70 -33.29 -25.72
CA ILE A 519 40.77 -34.29 -25.70
C ILE A 519 40.42 -35.45 -24.76
N ALA A 520 39.92 -35.15 -23.55
CA ALA A 520 39.51 -36.19 -22.58
C ALA A 520 38.38 -37.07 -23.13
N PHE A 521 37.38 -36.47 -23.78
CA PHE A 521 36.28 -37.20 -24.42
C PHE A 521 36.77 -38.07 -25.60
N LEU A 522 37.73 -37.58 -26.39
CA LEU A 522 38.34 -38.36 -27.46
C LEU A 522 39.17 -39.53 -26.90
N LEU A 523 39.91 -39.33 -25.81
CA LEU A 523 40.66 -40.37 -25.13
C LEU A 523 39.74 -41.44 -24.54
N GLU A 524 38.60 -41.06 -23.97
CA GLU A 524 37.58 -41.99 -23.46
C GLU A 524 37.02 -42.85 -24.60
N LYS A 525 36.69 -42.25 -25.74
CA LYS A 525 36.26 -42.99 -26.93
C LYS A 525 37.34 -43.91 -27.48
N MET A 526 38.61 -43.48 -27.50
CA MET A 526 39.72 -44.33 -27.92
C MET A 526 39.90 -45.52 -26.96
N ALA A 527 39.81 -45.30 -25.64
CA ALA A 527 39.88 -46.36 -24.65
C ALA A 527 38.74 -47.38 -24.83
N ALA A 528 37.51 -46.92 -25.10
CA ALA A 528 36.37 -47.79 -25.38
C ALA A 528 36.59 -48.64 -26.65
N VAL A 529 37.18 -48.07 -27.71
CA VAL A 529 37.52 -48.81 -28.94
C VAL A 529 38.63 -49.83 -28.70
N ILE A 530 39.63 -49.50 -27.89
CA ILE A 530 40.70 -50.42 -27.52
C ILE A 530 40.14 -51.60 -26.72
N LEU A 531 39.28 -51.33 -25.73
CA LEU A 531 38.61 -52.36 -24.93
C LEU A 531 37.75 -53.28 -25.81
N LEU A 532 36.99 -52.74 -26.77
CA LEU A 532 36.22 -53.53 -27.73
C LEU A 532 37.10 -54.43 -28.61
N LYS A 533 38.27 -53.95 -29.02
CA LYS A 533 39.24 -54.76 -29.79
C LYS A 533 39.88 -55.87 -28.95
N ILE A 534 40.20 -55.58 -27.68
CA ILE A 534 40.74 -56.57 -26.75
C ILE A 534 39.70 -57.67 -26.49
N SER A 535 38.45 -57.30 -26.21
CA SER A 535 37.37 -58.27 -26.01
C SER A 535 37.09 -59.11 -27.26
N GLY A 536 37.21 -58.52 -28.46
CA GLY A 536 37.11 -59.28 -29.71
C GLY A 536 38.26 -60.27 -29.92
N PHE A 537 39.47 -59.91 -29.49
CA PHE A 537 40.63 -60.80 -29.53
C PHE A 537 40.51 -61.97 -28.55
N GLU A 538 39.99 -61.72 -27.35
CA GLU A 538 39.72 -62.78 -26.36
C GLU A 538 38.65 -63.76 -26.86
N ALA A 539 37.60 -63.26 -27.52
CA ALA A 539 36.57 -64.10 -28.13
C ALA A 539 37.14 -64.99 -29.25
N ALA A 540 38.00 -64.45 -30.12
CA ALA A 540 38.66 -65.22 -31.18
C ALA A 540 39.67 -66.24 -30.63
N ALA A 541 40.43 -65.88 -29.58
CA ALA A 541 41.33 -66.80 -28.90
C ALA A 541 40.58 -67.95 -28.21
N PHE A 542 39.38 -67.69 -27.67
CA PHE A 542 38.52 -68.70 -27.07
C PHE A 542 37.96 -69.67 -28.13
N GLU A 543 37.53 -69.19 -29.30
CA GLU A 543 37.11 -70.08 -30.41
C GLU A 543 38.25 -70.96 -30.93
N ILE A 544 39.47 -70.43 -31.00
CA ILE A 544 40.65 -71.21 -31.38
C ILE A 544 40.99 -72.27 -30.31
N ALA A 545 40.84 -71.95 -29.03
CA ALA A 545 41.03 -72.91 -27.95
C ALA A 545 39.97 -74.02 -27.95
N VAL A 546 38.69 -73.67 -28.18
CA VAL A 546 37.56 -74.62 -28.25
C VAL A 546 37.64 -75.53 -29.48
N SER A 547 38.10 -75.02 -30.63
CA SER A 547 38.31 -75.83 -31.83
C SER A 547 39.45 -76.84 -31.67
N ARG A 548 40.53 -76.47 -30.96
CA ARG A 548 41.64 -77.38 -30.62
C ARG A 548 41.29 -78.43 -29.56
N SER A 549 40.30 -78.20 -28.70
CA SER A 549 39.87 -79.20 -27.71
C SER A 549 38.87 -80.22 -28.28
N ARG A 550 38.41 -80.04 -29.52
CA ARG A 550 37.47 -80.94 -30.22
C ARG A 550 38.14 -81.82 -31.28
N SER A 551 39.43 -81.64 -31.51
CA SER A 551 40.33 -82.54 -32.24
C SER A 551 41.13 -83.37 -31.27
#